data_AF-A0A4Q5WH87-F1
#
_entry.id   AF-A0A4Q5WH87-F1
#
_cell.length_a   1.000
_cell.length_b   1.000
_cell.length_c   1.000
_cell.angle_alpha   90.00
_cell.angle_beta   90.00
_cell.angle_gamma   90.00
#
_symmetry.space_group_name_H-M   'P 1'
#
loop_
_entity.id
_entity.type
_entity.pdbx_description
1 polymer ?
#
loop_
_entity_poly.entity_id
_entity_poly.type
_entity_poly.pdbx_seq_one_letter_code
_entity_poly.pdbx_strand_id
1 'polypeptide(L)'
;MLSTAHFRFEGRLQDFLRHRGTETPYSFRGTPSVKDAIEALGVPHVEAGVIHINGNPSSLAALLHPGDQVTISPDESPLSKPCFVLDVHLGSLARALRLLGFDSLYERNYSDLQIAEIGAAGDRAVLTRDIGLLKYKV
;
A
#
# COMPACT_ATOMS: atom_id res chain seq x y z
N MET A 1 -2.47 -9.56 -27.70
CA MET A 1 -3.21 -10.62 -26.99
C MET A 1 -3.38 -10.20 -25.54
N LEU A 2 -4.40 -10.71 -24.86
CA LEU A 2 -4.53 -10.56 -23.41
C LEU A 2 -3.59 -11.57 -22.75
N SER A 3 -2.77 -11.11 -21.82
CA SER A 3 -1.82 -11.93 -21.06
C SER A 3 -2.24 -11.97 -19.60
N THR A 4 -1.84 -13.02 -18.88
CA THR A 4 -2.21 -13.21 -17.47
C THR A 4 -0.96 -13.43 -16.64
N ALA A 5 -0.90 -12.80 -15.46
CA ALA A 5 0.03 -13.11 -14.39
C ALA A 5 -0.77 -13.50 -13.13
N HIS A 6 -0.13 -14.21 -12.21
CA HIS A 6 -0.77 -14.78 -11.04
C HIS A 6 -0.12 -14.20 -9.78
N PHE A 7 -0.92 -13.55 -8.94
CA PHE A 7 -0.45 -12.86 -7.74
C PHE A 7 -0.81 -13.63 -6.47
N ARG A 8 0.17 -13.82 -5.59
CA ARG A 8 -0.03 -14.28 -4.22
C ARG A 8 0.31 -13.14 -3.26
N PHE A 9 -0.70 -12.68 -2.53
CA PHE A 9 -0.55 -11.69 -1.48
C PHE A 9 -0.50 -12.38 -0.12
N GLU A 10 0.51 -12.08 0.68
CA GLU A 10 0.71 -12.70 1.98
C GLU A 10 0.16 -11.83 3.12
N GLY A 11 -0.17 -12.48 4.25
CA GLY A 11 -0.55 -11.79 5.49
C GLY A 11 -1.64 -10.73 5.30
N ARG A 12 -1.38 -9.54 5.85
CA ARG A 12 -2.30 -8.39 5.85
C ARG A 12 -2.62 -7.83 4.46
N LEU A 13 -1.82 -8.15 3.43
CA LEU A 13 -2.13 -7.70 2.06
C LEU A 13 -3.42 -8.32 1.52
N GLN A 14 -3.83 -9.48 2.04
CA GLN A 14 -5.12 -10.09 1.68
C GLN A 14 -6.32 -9.27 2.18
N ASP A 15 -6.13 -8.35 3.14
CA ASP A 15 -7.21 -7.49 3.66
C ASP A 15 -7.70 -6.47 2.62
N PHE A 16 -6.86 -6.13 1.63
CA PHE A 16 -7.20 -5.22 0.53
C PHE A 16 -7.97 -5.90 -0.61
N LEU A 17 -7.93 -7.23 -0.68
CA LEU A 17 -8.53 -7.98 -1.78
C LEU A 17 -10.03 -8.15 -1.59
N ARG A 18 -10.81 -8.00 -2.68
CA ARG A 18 -12.26 -8.27 -2.67
C ARG A 18 -12.57 -9.73 -2.30
N HIS A 19 -11.71 -10.65 -2.71
CA HIS A 19 -11.81 -12.07 -2.42
C HIS A 19 -10.46 -12.57 -1.92
N ARG A 20 -10.45 -13.15 -0.73
CA ARG A 20 -9.25 -13.79 -0.17
C ARG A 20 -9.06 -15.16 -0.82
N GLY A 21 -7.82 -15.49 -1.16
CA GLY A 21 -7.48 -16.73 -1.85
C GLY A 21 -5.97 -16.93 -1.91
N THR A 22 -5.56 -18.12 -2.32
CA THR A 22 -4.14 -18.48 -2.47
C THR A 22 -3.47 -17.80 -3.67
N GLU A 23 -4.27 -17.35 -4.64
CA GLU A 23 -3.81 -16.76 -5.88
C GLU A 23 -4.88 -15.84 -6.48
N THR A 24 -4.45 -14.74 -7.09
CA THR A 24 -5.29 -13.72 -7.74
C THR A 24 -4.80 -13.53 -9.19
N PRO A 25 -5.57 -13.95 -10.21
CA PRO A 25 -5.18 -13.73 -11.60
C PRO A 25 -5.33 -12.26 -11.99
N TYR A 26 -4.33 -11.74 -12.69
CA TYR A 26 -4.31 -10.38 -13.24
C TYR A 26 -4.15 -10.43 -14.75
N SER A 27 -5.17 -10.00 -15.47
CA SER A 27 -5.16 -9.91 -16.93
C SER A 27 -4.68 -8.53 -17.39
N PHE A 28 -3.74 -8.50 -18.32
CA PHE A 28 -3.15 -7.26 -18.82
C PHE A 28 -2.84 -7.28 -20.31
N ARG A 29 -2.54 -6.08 -20.85
CA ARG A 29 -2.00 -5.87 -22.19
C ARG A 29 -0.68 -5.11 -22.08
N GLY A 30 0.23 -5.35 -23.01
CA GLY A 30 1.57 -4.76 -22.96
C GLY A 30 2.39 -5.33 -21.80
N THR A 31 3.14 -4.47 -21.13
CA THR A 31 4.08 -4.84 -20.06
C THR A 31 3.91 -3.86 -18.89
N PRO A 32 2.79 -3.90 -18.13
CA PRO A 32 2.62 -3.05 -16.96
C PRO A 32 3.66 -3.41 -15.89
N SER A 33 3.96 -2.45 -15.02
CA SER A 33 4.81 -2.74 -13.87
C SER A 33 4.05 -3.55 -12.81
N VAL A 34 4.79 -4.23 -11.92
CA VAL A 34 4.22 -4.86 -10.73
C VAL A 34 3.43 -3.84 -9.91
N LYS A 35 3.94 -2.60 -9.77
CA LYS A 35 3.23 -1.51 -9.09
C LYS A 35 1.84 -1.29 -9.65
N ASP A 36 1.74 -1.09 -10.97
CA ASP A 36 0.46 -0.79 -11.61
C ASP A 36 -0.52 -1.95 -11.42
N ALA A 37 -0.01 -3.19 -11.49
CA ALA A 37 -0.81 -4.39 -11.31
C ALA A 37 -1.37 -4.52 -9.89
N ILE A 38 -0.56 -4.31 -8.85
CA ILE A 38 -1.03 -4.45 -7.46
C ILE A 38 -2.03 -3.36 -7.09
N GLU A 39 -1.84 -2.13 -7.59
CA GLU A 39 -2.78 -1.03 -7.37
C GLU A 39 -4.12 -1.27 -8.05
N ALA A 40 -4.09 -1.87 -9.26
CA ALA A 40 -5.27 -2.30 -9.99
C ALA A 40 -6.00 -3.46 -9.29
N LEU A 41 -5.27 -4.34 -8.61
CA LEU A 41 -5.82 -5.41 -7.76
C LEU A 41 -6.35 -4.89 -6.42
N GLY A 42 -6.09 -3.63 -6.09
CA GLY A 42 -6.63 -2.95 -4.90
C GLY A 42 -5.62 -2.74 -3.77
N VAL A 43 -4.43 -3.35 -3.87
CA VAL A 43 -3.38 -3.26 -2.84
C VAL A 43 -2.58 -1.97 -3.05
N PRO A 44 -2.52 -1.05 -2.06
CA PRO A 44 -1.66 0.11 -2.14
C PRO A 44 -0.20 -0.30 -2.22
N HIS A 45 0.56 0.32 -3.12
CA HIS A 45 1.97 -0.03 -3.30
C HIS A 45 2.84 0.23 -2.07
N VAL A 46 2.45 1.20 -1.23
CA VAL A 46 3.14 1.53 0.02
C VAL A 46 3.01 0.43 1.08
N GLU A 47 2.04 -0.48 0.94
CA GLU A 47 1.87 -1.63 1.84
C GLU A 47 2.71 -2.84 1.38
N ALA A 48 3.24 -2.82 0.15
CA ALA A 48 3.99 -3.92 -0.43
C ALA A 48 5.46 -3.89 0.01
N GLY A 49 5.93 -5.00 0.58
CA GLY A 49 7.30 -5.20 1.01
C GLY A 49 8.10 -6.03 0.01
N VAL A 50 8.50 -7.23 0.40
CA VAL A 50 9.32 -8.12 -0.44
C VAL A 50 8.50 -8.63 -1.62
N ILE A 51 9.09 -8.55 -2.82
CA ILE A 51 8.46 -8.97 -4.08
C ILE A 51 9.34 -10.00 -4.75
N HIS A 52 8.77 -11.17 -5.04
CA HIS A 52 9.41 -12.19 -5.87
C HIS A 52 8.62 -12.42 -7.16
N ILE A 53 9.32 -12.55 -8.29
CA ILE A 53 8.75 -12.97 -9.58
C ILE A 53 9.38 -14.31 -9.96
N ASN A 54 8.56 -15.34 -10.13
CA ASN A 54 8.99 -16.71 -10.44
C ASN A 54 10.06 -17.22 -9.45
N GLY A 55 9.92 -16.85 -8.17
CA GLY A 55 10.83 -17.21 -7.09
C GLY A 55 12.09 -16.34 -6.94
N ASN A 56 12.32 -15.38 -7.84
CA ASN A 56 13.50 -14.51 -7.79
C ASN A 56 13.16 -13.13 -7.19
N PRO A 57 14.03 -12.54 -6.35
CA PRO A 57 13.86 -11.17 -5.86
C PRO A 57 13.66 -10.17 -6.98
N SER A 58 12.72 -9.25 -6.78
CA SER A 58 12.33 -8.25 -7.76
C SER A 58 11.87 -6.95 -7.09
N SER A 59 11.27 -6.05 -7.86
CA SER A 59 10.82 -4.74 -7.38
C SER A 59 9.48 -4.36 -7.99
N LEU A 60 8.85 -3.34 -7.41
CA LEU A 60 7.64 -2.71 -7.94
C LEU A 60 7.80 -2.19 -9.38
N ALA A 61 9.01 -1.85 -9.80
CA ALA A 61 9.30 -1.33 -11.14
C ALA A 61 9.45 -2.44 -12.20
N ALA A 62 9.54 -3.71 -11.80
CA ALA A 62 9.66 -4.82 -12.74
C ALA A 62 8.43 -4.92 -13.64
N LEU A 63 8.65 -5.23 -14.91
CA LEU A 63 7.58 -5.38 -15.90
C LEU A 63 7.07 -6.82 -15.91
N LEU A 64 5.75 -6.97 -15.98
CA LEU A 64 5.11 -8.28 -16.05
C LEU A 64 5.26 -8.92 -17.42
N HIS A 65 5.52 -10.23 -17.42
CA HIS A 65 5.49 -11.10 -18.57
C HIS A 65 4.33 -12.10 -18.47
N PRO A 66 3.86 -12.64 -19.61
CA PRO A 66 2.79 -13.63 -19.60
C PRO A 66 3.19 -14.88 -18.80
N GLY A 67 2.34 -15.28 -17.86
CA GLY A 67 2.54 -16.46 -17.00
C GLY A 67 3.32 -16.21 -15.71
N ASP A 68 3.79 -14.98 -15.46
CA ASP A 68 4.54 -14.66 -14.25
C ASP A 68 3.78 -15.01 -12.98
N GLN A 69 4.50 -15.62 -12.03
CA GLN A 69 4.06 -15.92 -10.68
C GLN A 69 4.67 -14.88 -9.73
N VAL A 70 3.84 -13.99 -9.21
CA VAL A 70 4.27 -12.87 -8.37
C VAL A 70 3.86 -13.12 -6.93
N THR A 71 4.81 -13.17 -6.00
CA THR A 71 4.53 -13.26 -4.57
C THR A 71 4.92 -11.95 -3.90
N ILE A 72 4.05 -11.44 -3.03
CA ILE A 72 4.23 -10.15 -2.37
C ILE A 72 3.95 -10.31 -0.87
N SER A 73 4.95 -9.99 -0.06
CA SER A 73 4.80 -9.87 1.39
C SER A 73 4.39 -8.45 1.78
N PRO A 74 3.73 -8.26 2.93
CA PRO A 74 3.54 -6.91 3.47
C PRO A 74 4.89 -6.25 3.75
N ASP A 75 4.91 -4.92 3.67
CA ASP A 75 6.01 -4.13 4.21
C ASP A 75 5.97 -4.23 5.74
N GLU A 76 7.05 -4.72 6.34
CA GLU A 76 7.21 -4.86 7.79
C GLU A 76 8.33 -3.93 8.29
N SER A 77 8.71 -2.94 7.46
CA SER A 77 9.69 -1.93 7.84
C SER A 77 9.24 -1.22 9.13
N PRO A 78 10.05 -1.27 10.20
CA PRO A 78 9.65 -0.66 11.45
C PRO A 78 9.54 0.84 11.28
N LEU A 79 8.49 1.43 11.86
CA LEU A 79 8.41 2.88 12.00
C LEU A 79 9.57 3.34 12.88
N SER A 80 10.45 4.17 12.31
CA SER A 80 11.62 4.75 12.99
C SER A 80 11.21 5.48 14.29
N LYS A 81 10.04 6.12 14.26
CA LYS A 81 9.38 6.78 15.39
C LYS A 81 7.87 6.72 15.20
N PRO A 82 7.07 6.55 16.28
CA PRO A 82 5.60 6.55 16.18
C PRO A 82 5.06 7.99 16.05
N CYS A 83 5.33 8.61 14.90
CA CYS A 83 4.78 9.89 14.49
C CYS A 83 3.71 9.66 13.42
N PHE A 84 2.52 10.23 13.63
CA PHE A 84 1.37 9.98 12.78
C PHE A 84 0.87 11.27 12.13
N VAL A 85 0.32 11.12 10.93
CA VAL A 85 -0.64 12.07 10.36
C VAL A 85 -1.94 11.31 10.11
N LEU A 86 -3.05 11.84 10.61
CA LEU A 86 -4.33 11.16 10.59
C LEU A 86 -5.28 11.79 9.58
N ASP A 87 -6.00 10.91 8.88
CA ASP A 87 -7.19 11.22 8.10
C ASP A 87 -8.22 12.02 8.90
N VAL A 88 -8.90 12.95 8.23
CA VAL A 88 -9.92 13.84 8.79
C VAL A 88 -11.04 13.09 9.54
N HIS A 89 -11.33 11.85 9.14
CA HIS A 89 -12.33 10.98 9.76
C HIS A 89 -11.86 10.28 11.04
N LEU A 90 -10.58 10.38 11.40
CA LEU A 90 -9.97 9.70 12.53
C LEU A 90 -9.77 10.59 13.77
N GLY A 91 -10.55 11.67 13.91
CA GLY A 91 -10.40 12.63 15.02
C GLY A 91 -10.45 12.01 16.43
N SER A 92 -11.31 11.00 16.65
CA SER A 92 -11.35 10.27 17.93
C SER A 92 -10.06 9.49 18.21
N LEU A 93 -9.48 8.89 17.18
CA LEU A 93 -8.21 8.18 17.28
C LEU A 93 -7.06 9.16 17.49
N ALA A 94 -7.04 10.29 16.77
CA ALA A 94 -6.05 11.35 16.95
C ALA A 94 -6.02 11.83 18.40
N ARG A 95 -7.20 12.01 19.02
CA ARG A 95 -7.31 12.38 20.43
C ARG A 95 -6.74 11.29 21.35
N ALA A 96 -7.07 10.02 21.11
CA ALA A 96 -6.56 8.91 21.92
C ALA A 96 -5.03 8.79 21.84
N LEU A 97 -4.45 8.91 20.64
CA LEU A 97 -3.00 8.85 20.44
C LEU A 97 -2.29 10.01 21.14
N ARG A 98 -2.82 11.24 21.06
CA ARG A 98 -2.28 12.40 21.77
C ARG A 98 -2.32 12.22 23.29
N LEU A 99 -3.39 11.64 23.84
CA LEU A 99 -3.49 11.33 25.28
C LEU A 99 -2.44 10.31 25.74
N LEU A 100 -2.09 9.36 24.87
CA LEU A 100 -1.02 8.38 25.12
C LEU A 100 0.39 8.96 24.89
N GLY A 101 0.50 10.22 24.49
CA GLY A 101 1.78 10.92 24.27
C GLY A 101 2.40 10.72 22.88
N PHE A 102 1.66 10.16 21.92
CA PHE A 102 2.15 10.02 20.54
C PHE A 102 2.09 11.36 19.77
N ASP A 103 3.11 11.60 18.96
CA ASP A 103 3.14 12.74 18.03
C ASP A 103 2.15 12.49 16.89
N SER A 104 0.99 13.15 16.95
CA SER A 104 -0.14 12.90 16.05
C SER A 104 -0.67 14.20 15.45
N LEU A 105 -0.38 14.42 14.17
CA LEU A 105 -0.95 15.51 13.39
C LEU A 105 -2.36 15.14 12.92
N TYR A 106 -3.28 16.06 13.12
CA TYR A 106 -4.66 15.94 12.70
C TYR A 106 -5.21 17.35 12.63
N GLU A 107 -5.78 17.69 11.48
CA GLU A 107 -6.50 18.93 11.26
C GLU A 107 -7.75 18.63 10.42
N ARG A 108 -8.86 19.32 10.72
CA ARG A 108 -10.16 18.99 10.12
C ARG A 108 -10.27 19.33 8.63
N ASN A 109 -9.39 20.17 8.12
CA ASN A 109 -9.43 20.70 6.75
C ASN A 109 -8.26 20.21 5.89
N TYR A 110 -7.50 19.20 6.34
CA TYR A 110 -6.50 18.58 5.49
C TYR A 110 -7.16 17.93 4.28
N SER A 111 -6.61 18.22 3.10
CA SER A 111 -6.86 17.46 1.89
C SER A 111 -6.00 16.20 1.87
N ASP A 112 -6.42 15.21 1.08
CA ASP A 112 -5.66 13.98 0.85
C ASP A 112 -4.22 14.26 0.41
N LEU A 113 -4.05 15.21 -0.52
CA LEU A 113 -2.72 15.61 -0.99
C LEU A 113 -1.85 16.14 0.16
N GLN A 114 -2.39 17.00 1.02
CA GLN A 114 -1.65 17.51 2.17
C GLN A 114 -1.26 16.40 3.15
N ILE A 115 -2.14 15.44 3.39
CA ILE A 115 -1.82 14.30 4.26
C ILE A 115 -0.69 13.46 3.66
N ALA A 116 -0.76 13.19 2.35
CA ALA A 116 0.27 12.45 1.64
C ALA A 116 1.62 13.19 1.67
N GLU A 117 1.63 14.50 1.42
CA GLU A 117 2.82 15.36 1.50
C GLU A 117 3.43 15.39 2.91
N ILE A 118 2.61 15.53 3.95
CA ILE A 118 3.07 15.51 5.35
C ILE A 118 3.67 14.14 5.70
N GLY A 119 3.03 13.05 5.26
CA GLY A 119 3.53 11.69 5.45
C GLY A 119 4.91 11.50 4.83
N ALA A 120 5.04 11.88 3.56
CA ALA A 120 6.28 11.74 2.78
C ALA A 120 7.43 12.63 3.29
N ALA A 121 7.14 13.89 3.65
CA ALA A 121 8.16 14.84 4.07
C ALA A 121 8.62 14.67 5.53
N GLY A 122 7.76 14.13 6.39
CA GLY A 122 7.93 14.14 7.85
C GLY A 122 8.38 12.82 8.48
N ASP A 123 8.63 11.77 7.69
CA ASP A 123 8.79 10.38 8.18
C ASP A 123 7.62 9.99 9.11
N ARG A 124 6.39 10.34 8.71
CA ARG A 124 5.16 10.12 9.48
C ARG A 124 4.33 9.04 8.84
N ALA A 125 3.88 8.08 9.66
CA ALA A 125 2.92 7.09 9.21
C ALA A 125 1.54 7.75 9.00
N VAL A 126 0.98 7.56 7.80
CA VAL A 126 -0.38 7.97 7.49
C VAL A 126 -1.35 6.95 8.07
N LEU A 127 -2.26 7.40 8.94
CA LEU A 127 -3.37 6.57 9.41
C LEU A 127 -4.63 7.01 8.68
N THR A 128 -5.24 6.09 7.95
CA THR A 128 -6.43 6.36 7.15
C THR A 128 -7.34 5.14 7.08
N ARG A 129 -8.63 5.38 6.83
CA ARG A 129 -9.58 4.36 6.42
C ARG A 129 -9.80 4.36 4.90
N ASP A 130 -9.34 5.41 4.23
CA ASP A 130 -9.41 5.56 2.79
C ASP A 130 -8.15 5.00 2.13
N ILE A 131 -8.30 3.83 1.52
CA ILE A 131 -7.25 3.16 0.74
C ILE A 131 -6.78 4.06 -0.42
N GLY A 132 -7.65 4.92 -0.95
CA GLY A 132 -7.32 5.85 -2.04
C GLY A 132 -6.17 6.79 -1.68
N LEU A 133 -6.11 7.22 -0.41
CA LEU A 133 -5.03 8.09 0.10
C LEU A 133 -3.65 7.41 0.02
N LEU A 134 -3.60 6.09 0.19
CA LEU A 134 -2.35 5.30 0.15
C LEU A 134 -1.84 5.05 -1.27
N LYS A 135 -2.59 5.46 -2.30
CA LYS A 135 -2.20 5.30 -3.71
C LYS A 135 -1.55 6.56 -4.31
N TYR A 136 -1.49 7.67 -3.56
CA TYR A 136 -0.85 8.89 -4.04
C TYR A 136 0.64 8.64 -4.30
N LYS A 137 1.14 9.18 -5.42
CA LYS A 137 2.57 9.34 -5.68
C LYS A 137 2.94 10.73 -5.19
N VAL A 138 3.80 10.79 -4.18
CA VAL A 138 4.44 12.02 -3.70
C VAL A 138 5.93 11.94 -4.00
#